data_AF-A0AA40P8V6-F1
#
_entry.id   AF-A0AA40P8V6-F1
#
_cell.length_a   1.000
_cell.length_b   1.000
_cell.length_c   1.000
_cell.angle_alpha   90.00
_cell.angle_beta   90.00
_cell.angle_gamma   90.00
#
_symmetry.space_group_name_H-M   'P 1'
#
loop_
_entity.id
_entity.type
_entity.pdbx_description
1 polymer ?
#
loop_
_entity_poly.entity_id
_entity_poly.type
_entity_poly.pdbx_seq_one_letter_code
_entity_poly.pdbx_strand_id
1 'polypeptide(L)'
;MAFGAHIKTEGIPGEALDDAYKDCIEITGYGFEMHQSTSATASSSGGTSSGRSSLSDFTFTKALDKASCKIIGTVCAGKHLKEVVLSLTPRRWRQG
;
A
#
# COMPACT_ATOMS: atom_id res chain seq x y z
N MET A 1 0.09 -8.41 15.56
CA MET A 1 -0.13 -7.03 16.09
C MET A 1 -1.34 -6.46 15.37
N ALA A 2 -2.33 -5.91 16.09
CA ALA A 2 -3.52 -5.34 15.47
C ALA A 2 -3.29 -3.86 15.14
N PHE A 3 -3.38 -3.51 13.86
CA PHE A 3 -3.32 -2.13 13.36
C PHE A 3 -4.62 -1.83 12.60
N GLY A 4 -5.01 -0.55 12.53
CA GLY A 4 -6.02 -0.10 11.59
C GLY A 4 -5.34 0.29 10.29
N ALA A 5 -5.80 -0.21 9.15
CA ALA A 5 -5.26 0.18 7.86
C ALA A 5 -6.38 0.45 6.86
N HIS A 6 -6.26 1.60 6.21
CA HIS A 6 -7.28 2.08 5.27
C HIS A 6 -6.61 2.54 3.99
N ILE A 7 -7.19 2.15 2.85
CA ILE A 7 -6.79 2.60 1.53
C ILE A 7 -7.85 3.56 0.99
N LYS A 8 -7.39 4.68 0.45
CA LYS A 8 -8.22 5.63 -0.28
C LYS A 8 -7.72 5.75 -1.72
N THR A 9 -8.63 5.63 -2.67
CA THR A 9 -8.35 5.87 -4.09
C THR A 9 -9.57 6.50 -4.76
N GLU A 10 -9.34 7.32 -5.78
CA GLU A 10 -10.43 8.04 -6.46
C GLU A 10 -11.35 7.07 -7.21
N GLY A 11 -12.67 7.28 -7.09
CA GLY A 11 -13.69 6.51 -7.83
C GLY A 11 -14.04 5.14 -7.25
N ILE A 12 -13.28 4.64 -6.26
CA ILE A 12 -13.49 3.35 -5.60
C ILE A 12 -13.74 3.58 -4.10
N PRO A 13 -14.99 3.86 -3.69
CA PRO A 13 -15.36 3.93 -2.28
C PRO A 13 -15.41 2.53 -1.66
N GLY A 14 -14.84 2.41 -0.46
CA GLY A 14 -14.96 1.25 0.41
C GLY A 14 -16.13 1.37 1.40
N GLU A 15 -16.03 0.63 2.52
CA GLU A 15 -17.10 0.49 3.51
C GLU A 15 -16.69 0.93 4.93
N ALA A 16 -15.53 1.57 5.08
CA ALA A 16 -15.09 2.05 6.39
C ALA A 16 -16.10 3.06 6.97
N LEU A 17 -16.51 2.79 8.22
CA LEU A 17 -17.49 3.56 8.97
C LEU A 17 -16.86 4.58 9.93
N ASP A 18 -15.54 4.54 10.11
CA ASP A 18 -14.81 5.46 10.97
C ASP A 18 -14.88 6.89 10.40
N ASP A 19 -15.23 7.88 11.22
CA ASP A 19 -15.39 9.27 10.78
C ASP A 19 -14.12 9.84 10.13
N ALA A 20 -12.93 9.40 10.58
CA ALA A 20 -11.66 9.86 10.00
C ALA A 20 -11.33 9.17 8.67
N TYR A 21 -11.91 7.99 8.40
CA TYR A 21 -11.62 7.16 7.24
C TYR A 21 -12.89 6.76 6.48
N LYS A 22 -13.92 7.61 6.50
CA LYS A 22 -15.21 7.31 5.92
C LYS A 22 -15.09 7.00 4.43
N ASP A 23 -15.77 5.94 4.00
CA ASP A 23 -15.75 5.41 2.62
C ASP A 23 -14.37 4.94 2.14
N CYS A 24 -13.39 4.75 3.03
CA CYS A 24 -12.13 4.10 2.70
C CYS A 24 -12.28 2.57 2.67
N ILE A 25 -11.31 1.91 2.06
CA ILE A 25 -11.21 0.46 1.98
C ILE A 25 -10.42 -0.03 3.18
N GLU A 26 -11.01 -0.85 4.04
CA GLU A 26 -10.30 -1.46 5.16
C GLU A 26 -9.45 -2.65 4.69
N ILE A 27 -8.20 -2.70 5.11
CA ILE A 27 -7.27 -3.78 4.76
C ILE A 27 -6.76 -4.49 6.02
N THR A 28 -6.48 -5.78 5.88
CA THR A 28 -5.97 -6.64 6.96
C THR A 28 -4.46 -6.80 6.90
N GLY A 29 -3.84 -6.51 5.76
CA GLY A 29 -2.41 -6.66 5.54
C GLY A 29 -1.94 -5.91 4.30
N TYR A 30 -0.67 -5.51 4.28
CA TYR A 30 0.01 -4.95 3.11
C TYR A 30 1.46 -5.46 3.06
N GLY A 31 2.05 -5.44 1.86
CA GLY A 31 3.42 -5.81 1.59
C GLY A 31 4.02 -4.85 0.57
N PHE A 32 5.24 -4.38 0.85
CA PHE A 32 6.01 -3.54 -0.04
C PHE A 32 7.50 -3.73 0.26
N GLU A 33 8.28 -4.01 -0.77
CA GLU A 33 9.70 -4.30 -0.62
C GLU A 33 10.53 -3.37 -1.49
N MET A 34 11.69 -2.97 -0.95
CA MET A 34 12.67 -2.16 -1.67
C MET A 34 14.02 -2.84 -1.54
N HIS A 35 14.69 -3.06 -2.66
CA HIS A 35 15.98 -3.71 -2.70
C HIS A 35 16.99 -2.87 -3.48
N GLN A 36 18.10 -2.50 -2.82
CA GLN A 36 19.22 -1.86 -3.47
C GLN A 36 20.35 -2.88 -3.64
N SER A 37 20.68 -3.21 -4.89
CA SER A 37 21.80 -4.11 -5.18
C SER A 37 23.13 -3.39 -4.92
N THR A 38 23.68 -3.52 -3.71
CA THR A 38 25.05 -3.10 -3.39
C THR A 38 26.04 -4.17 -3.85
N SER A 39 27.02 -3.79 -4.68
CA SER A 39 28.10 -4.69 -5.08
C SER A 39 29.09 -4.87 -3.92
N ALA A 40 29.25 -6.10 -3.42
CA ALA A 40 30.17 -6.43 -2.33
C ALA A 40 31.66 -6.45 -2.76
N THR A 41 31.95 -6.29 -4.06
CA THR A 41 33.30 -6.31 -4.66
C THR A 41 33.68 -5.00 -5.35
N ALA A 42 33.02 -3.88 -5.04
CA ALA A 42 33.48 -2.58 -5.50
C ALA A 42 34.78 -2.17 -4.76
N SER A 43 35.94 -2.56 -5.31
CA SER A 43 37.22 -1.91 -5.05
C SER A 43 37.18 -0.50 -5.65
N SER A 44 36.49 0.41 -4.99
CA SER A 44 36.28 1.74 -5.52
C SER A 44 37.39 2.68 -5.02
N SER A 45 38.49 2.75 -5.76
CA SER A 45 39.35 3.94 -5.77
C SER A 45 38.69 5.15 -6.48
N GLY A 46 37.36 5.13 -6.67
CA GLY A 46 36.54 6.23 -7.17
C GLY A 46 35.07 6.06 -6.77
N GLY A 47 34.42 7.13 -6.29
CA GLY A 47 33.11 7.13 -5.61
C GLY A 47 31.87 6.85 -6.46
N THR A 48 31.80 5.70 -7.13
CA THR A 48 30.63 5.29 -7.91
C THR A 48 29.91 4.09 -7.28
N SER A 49 28.82 4.32 -6.56
CA SER A 49 27.84 3.28 -6.21
C SER A 49 26.87 3.07 -7.38
N SER A 50 27.14 2.09 -8.25
CA SER A 50 26.36 1.84 -9.48
C SER A 50 25.02 1.09 -9.27
N GLY A 51 24.62 0.81 -8.03
CA GLY A 51 23.39 0.06 -7.74
C GLY A 51 22.15 0.95 -7.83
N ARG A 52 21.18 0.62 -8.70
CA ARG A 52 19.83 1.19 -8.64
C ARG A 52 18.98 0.42 -7.63
N SER A 53 18.11 1.14 -6.92
CA SER A 53 17.07 0.53 -6.08
C SER A 53 15.91 0.03 -6.93
N SER A 54 15.54 -1.22 -6.74
CA SER A 54 14.35 -1.84 -7.31
C SER A 54 13.25 -1.87 -6.27
N LEU A 55 12.04 -1.50 -6.68
CA LEU A 55 10.83 -1.57 -5.86
C LEU A 55 10.02 -2.78 -6.30
N SER A 56 9.46 -3.54 -5.36
CA SER A 56 8.47 -4.57 -5.66
C SER A 56 7.06 -3.96 -5.76
N ASP A 57 6.11 -4.75 -6.23
CA ASP A 57 4.72 -4.34 -6.28
C ASP A 57 4.15 -4.13 -4.87
N PHE A 58 3.35 -3.08 -4.71
CA PHE A 58 2.57 -2.90 -3.50
C PHE A 58 1.38 -3.87 -3.50
N THR A 59 1.36 -4.78 -2.53
CA THR A 59 0.30 -5.78 -2.39
C THR A 59 -0.46 -5.54 -1.09
N PHE A 60 -1.77 -5.83 -1.08
CA PHE A 60 -2.58 -5.74 0.13
C PHE A 60 -3.70 -6.77 0.13
N THR A 61 -4.16 -7.12 1.33
CA THR A 61 -5.24 -8.06 1.57
C THR A 61 -6.40 -7.32 2.21
N LYS A 62 -7.62 -7.55 1.70
CA LYS A 62 -8.86 -7.00 2.24
C LYS A 62 -9.95 -8.05 2.28
N ALA A 63 -10.94 -7.85 3.15
CA ALA A 63 -12.20 -8.58 3.07
C ALA A 63 -12.97 -8.18 1.80
N LEU A 64 -13.91 -9.01 1.35
CA LEU A 64 -14.78 -8.65 0.23
C LEU A 64 -15.75 -7.55 0.67
N ASP A 65 -15.80 -6.45 -0.08
CA ASP A 65 -16.66 -5.28 0.20
C ASP A 65 -17.15 -4.67 -1.14
N LYS A 66 -17.92 -3.58 -1.08
CA LYS A 66 -18.36 -2.81 -2.26
C LYS A 66 -17.23 -2.31 -3.17
N ALA A 67 -16.03 -2.09 -2.67
CA ALA A 67 -14.88 -1.68 -3.49
C ALA A 67 -14.36 -2.84 -4.36
N SER A 68 -14.53 -4.11 -3.95
CA SER A 68 -14.00 -5.28 -4.68
C SER A 68 -14.40 -5.30 -6.16
N CYS A 69 -15.68 -5.15 -6.47
CA CYS A 69 -16.18 -5.20 -7.84
C CYS A 69 -15.61 -4.06 -8.70
N LYS A 70 -15.43 -2.88 -8.11
CA LYS A 70 -14.85 -1.72 -8.79
C LYS A 70 -13.35 -1.89 -9.04
N ILE A 71 -12.61 -2.45 -8.08
CA ILE A 71 -11.19 -2.78 -8.26
C ILE A 71 -11.03 -3.77 -9.41
N ILE A 72 -11.76 -4.89 -9.38
CA ILE A 72 -11.71 -5.92 -10.42
C ILE A 72 -12.05 -5.32 -11.79
N GLY A 73 -13.13 -4.53 -11.88
CA GLY A 73 -13.49 -3.86 -13.12
C GLY A 73 -12.41 -2.88 -13.63
N THR A 74 -11.72 -2.19 -12.74
CA THR A 74 -10.62 -1.27 -13.09
C THR A 74 -9.40 -2.03 -13.61
N VAL A 75 -9.07 -3.16 -12.97
CA VAL A 75 -7.99 -4.07 -13.39
C VAL A 75 -8.30 -4.67 -14.76
N CYS A 76 -9.49 -5.22 -14.97
CA CYS A 76 -9.90 -5.79 -16.26
C CYS A 76 -9.92 -4.74 -17.38
N ALA A 77 -10.19 -3.47 -17.05
CA ALA A 77 -10.17 -2.38 -18.01
C ALA A 77 -8.75 -1.80 -18.27
N GLY A 78 -7.72 -2.25 -17.56
CA GLY A 78 -6.37 -1.72 -17.66
C GLY A 78 -6.25 -0.24 -17.27
N LYS A 79 -7.14 0.25 -16.41
CA LYS A 79 -7.19 1.66 -16.02
C LYS A 79 -6.20 1.94 -14.89
N HIS A 80 -5.32 2.92 -15.09
CA HIS A 80 -4.42 3.39 -14.05
C HIS A 80 -5.17 4.21 -13.00
N LEU A 81 -4.92 3.90 -11.74
CA LEU A 81 -5.34 4.74 -10.61
C LEU A 81 -4.35 5.89 -10.48
N LYS A 82 -4.85 7.13 -10.40
CA LYS A 82 -3.99 8.32 -10.28
C LYS A 82 -3.25 8.38 -8.95
N GLU A 83 -3.96 8.05 -7.87
CA GLU A 83 -3.44 8.13 -6.51
C GLU A 83 -4.05 7.03 -5.64
N VAL A 84 -3.20 6.43 -4.81
CA VAL A 84 -3.59 5.45 -3.79
C VAL A 84 -2.89 5.84 -2.50
N VAL A 85 -3.68 6.16 -1.47
CA VAL A 85 -3.17 6.57 -0.16
C VAL A 85 -3.41 5.46 0.85
N LEU A 86 -2.34 4.89 1.39
CA LEU A 86 -2.37 3.96 2.52
C LEU A 86 -2.23 4.75 3.83
N SER A 87 -3.21 4.62 4.72
CA SER A 87 -3.18 5.18 6.08
C SER A 87 -3.09 4.06 7.11
N LEU A 88 -2.00 4.06 7.89
CA LEU A 88 -1.77 3.11 8.98
C LEU A 88 -1.97 3.82 10.31
N THR A 89 -2.90 3.31 11.11
CA THR A 89 -3.17 3.82 12.44
C THR A 89 -2.82 2.76 13.47
N PRO A 90 -1.94 3.05 14.45
CA PRO A 90 -1.79 2.16 15.59
C PRO A 90 -3.14 2.13 16.32
N ARG A 91 -3.64 0.94 16.68
CA ARG A 91 -4.77 0.89 17.61
C ARG A 91 -4.28 1.40 18.97
N ARG A 92 -4.44 2.70 19.21
CA ARG A 92 -4.34 3.30 20.54
C ARG A 92 -5.34 2.53 21.41
N TRP A 93 -4.85 1.93 22.49
CA TRP A 93 -5.70 1.31 23.50
C TRP A 93 -6.77 2.31 23.93
N ARG A 94 -8.03 2.12 23.51
CA ARG A 94 -9.18 2.71 24.22
C ARG A 94 -9.33 1.93 25.52
N GLN A 95 -8.54 2.31 26.52
CA GLN A 95 -8.88 2.11 27.93
C GLN A 95 -9.32 3.47 28.46
N GLY A 96 -10.56 3.54 28.94
CA GLY A 96 -11.25 4.74 29.40
C GLY A 96 -12.72 4.64 29.07
#